data_AF-A0A451AZ99-F1
#
_entry.id   AF-A0A451AZ99-F1
#
_cell.length_a   1.000
_cell.length_b   1.000
_cell.length_c   1.000
_cell.angle_alpha   90.00
_cell.angle_beta   90.00
_cell.angle_gamma   90.00
#
_symmetry.space_group_name_H-M   'P 1'
#
loop_
_entity.id
_entity.type
_entity.pdbx_description
1 polymer ?
#
loop_
_entity_poly.entity_id
_entity_poly.type
_entity_poly.pdbx_seq_one_letter_code
_entity_poly.pdbx_strand_id
1 'polypeptide(L)'
;MNLIRQSKENYGGEFNQHLFEQYKLYVKMVDRISARRMLANSFFVGVHMALILAFAILLKEQVIQPTLLALTPFIAVILLCFVWWRIVRSYRQLNSGKYQVVLALEQMLPVAPYDEEWGALGGGEDHKKYLPFTHVEHWTPVYFGLLYVLLACALYYKG
;
A
#
# COMPACT_ATOMS: atom_id res chain seq x y z
N MET A 1 -19.65 -15.80 -0.82
CA MET A 1 -19.17 -15.45 0.53
C MET A 1 -20.34 -15.62 1.49
N ASN A 2 -20.19 -16.35 2.60
CA ASN A 2 -21.27 -16.53 3.56
C ASN A 2 -21.09 -15.59 4.76
N LEU A 3 -21.79 -14.45 4.74
CA LEU A 3 -21.69 -13.39 5.77
C LEU A 3 -22.63 -13.63 6.95
N ILE A 4 -23.86 -14.07 6.70
CA ILE A 4 -24.89 -14.26 7.73
C ILE A 4 -24.68 -15.59 8.44
N ARG A 5 -24.39 -15.54 9.74
CA ARG A 5 -24.18 -16.72 10.59
C ARG A 5 -25.41 -17.15 11.38
N GLN A 6 -26.34 -16.22 11.59
CA GLN A 6 -27.63 -16.47 12.24
C GLN A 6 -28.70 -15.76 11.43
N SER A 7 -29.79 -16.47 11.11
CA SER A 7 -30.91 -15.86 10.38
C SER A 7 -31.63 -14.84 11.26
N LYS A 8 -32.36 -13.93 10.63
CA LYS A 8 -33.12 -12.89 11.35
C LYS A 8 -34.13 -13.51 12.32
N GLU A 9 -34.75 -14.61 11.93
CA GLU A 9 -35.72 -15.35 12.75
C GLU A 9 -35.08 -15.90 14.03
N ASN A 10 -33.85 -16.43 13.92
CA ASN A 10 -33.12 -16.99 15.07
C ASN A 10 -32.46 -15.91 15.94
N TYR A 11 -32.07 -14.78 15.35
CA TYR A 11 -31.36 -13.68 16.03
C TYR A 11 -32.32 -12.75 16.79
N GLY A 12 -33.55 -12.57 16.28
CA GLY A 12 -34.57 -11.71 16.87
C GLY A 12 -34.57 -10.26 16.34
N GLY A 13 -35.32 -9.39 17.04
CA GLY A 13 -35.62 -8.03 16.58
C GLY A 13 -34.40 -7.12 16.36
N GLU A 14 -33.32 -7.35 17.09
CA GLU A 14 -32.09 -6.55 17.04
C GLU A 14 -31.22 -6.80 15.80
N PHE A 15 -31.55 -7.81 14.98
CA PHE A 15 -30.72 -8.22 13.84
C PHE A 15 -30.34 -7.05 12.92
N ASN A 16 -31.31 -6.22 12.54
CA ASN A 16 -31.07 -5.10 11.63
C ASN A 16 -30.17 -4.03 12.26
N GLN A 17 -30.37 -3.74 13.55
CA GLN A 17 -29.56 -2.75 14.28
C GLN A 17 -28.12 -3.23 14.43
N HIS A 18 -27.92 -4.49 14.82
CA HIS A 18 -26.58 -5.06 14.95
C HIS A 18 -25.89 -5.23 13.59
N LEU A 19 -26.61 -5.58 12.53
CA LEU A 19 -26.08 -5.61 11.16
C LEU A 19 -25.54 -4.23 10.77
N PHE A 20 -26.31 -3.17 11.01
CA PHE A 20 -25.88 -1.80 10.70
C PHE A 20 -24.68 -1.35 11.55
N GLU A 21 -24.65 -1.69 12.85
CA GLU A 21 -23.49 -1.39 13.71
C GLU A 21 -22.23 -2.17 13.28
N GLN A 22 -22.37 -3.44 12.89
CA GLN A 22 -21.27 -4.23 12.33
C GLN A 22 -20.73 -3.59 11.04
N TYR A 23 -21.62 -3.18 10.14
CA TYR A 23 -21.27 -2.46 8.92
C TYR A 23 -20.48 -1.17 9.22
N LYS A 24 -21.00 -0.32 10.10
CA LYS A 24 -20.38 0.94 10.51
C LYS A 24 -18.99 0.73 11.13
N LEU A 25 -18.84 -0.23 12.03
CA LEU A 25 -17.55 -0.58 12.62
C LEU A 25 -16.57 -1.11 11.57
N TYR A 26 -17.05 -1.95 10.65
CA TYR A 26 -16.23 -2.54 9.61
C TYR A 26 -15.72 -1.51 8.62
N VAL A 27 -16.59 -0.64 8.10
CA VAL A 27 -16.24 0.49 7.23
C VAL A 27 -15.16 1.37 7.87
N LYS A 28 -15.33 1.72 9.15
CA LYS A 28 -14.34 2.50 9.91
C LYS A 28 -12.97 1.79 9.99
N MET A 29 -12.95 0.46 10.04
CA MET A 29 -11.70 -0.31 9.99
C MET A 29 -11.09 -0.38 8.59
N VAL A 30 -11.91 -0.40 7.53
CA VAL A 30 -11.44 -0.35 6.14
C VAL A 30 -10.70 0.96 5.88
N ASP A 31 -11.30 2.09 6.26
CA ASP A 31 -10.69 3.42 6.08
C ASP A 31 -9.31 3.53 6.77
N ARG A 32 -9.19 3.00 7.98
CA ARG A 32 -7.92 2.99 8.73
C ARG A 32 -6.78 2.25 8.02
N ILE A 33 -7.06 1.30 7.13
CA ILE A 33 -6.01 0.58 6.38
C ILE A 33 -5.39 1.46 5.31
N SER A 34 -6.18 2.30 4.64
CA SER A 34 -5.67 3.30 3.71
C SER A 34 -4.69 4.25 4.40
N ALA A 35 -5.02 4.72 5.61
CA ALA A 35 -4.12 5.54 6.41
C ALA A 35 -2.83 4.81 6.80
N ARG A 36 -2.91 3.53 7.19
CA ARG A 36 -1.73 2.69 7.51
C ARG A 36 -0.82 2.50 6.30
N ARG A 37 -1.39 2.30 5.10
CA ARG A 37 -0.63 2.19 3.84
C ARG A 37 0.14 3.49 3.55
N MET A 38 -0.53 4.63 3.68
CA MET A 38 0.09 5.95 3.46
C MET A 38 1.23 6.21 4.46
N LEU A 39 1.02 5.90 5.74
CA LEU A 39 2.06 6.03 6.75
C LEU A 39 3.29 5.15 6.45
N ALA A 40 3.07 3.89 6.04
CA ALA A 40 4.16 3.01 5.64
C ALA A 40 4.93 3.57 4.44
N ASN A 41 4.24 4.11 3.43
CA ASN A 41 4.89 4.74 2.29
C ASN A 41 5.75 5.94 2.68
N SER A 42 5.21 6.87 3.48
CA SER A 42 5.96 8.04 3.94
C SER A 42 7.19 7.65 4.77
N PHE A 43 7.08 6.62 5.60
CA PHE A 43 8.21 6.07 6.35
C PHE A 43 9.34 5.59 5.42
N PHE A 44 9.02 4.73 4.44
CA PHE A 44 10.03 4.21 3.52
C PHE A 44 10.66 5.29 2.65
N VAL A 45 9.87 6.25 2.16
CA VAL A 45 10.38 7.42 1.44
C VAL A 45 11.39 8.17 2.31
N GLY A 46 11.06 8.47 3.57
CA GLY A 46 11.96 9.16 4.49
C GLY A 46 13.27 8.41 4.71
N VAL A 47 13.20 7.10 4.96
CA VAL A 47 14.37 6.23 5.14
C VAL A 47 15.25 6.23 3.88
N HIS A 48 14.65 6.02 2.71
CA HIS A 48 15.42 5.95 1.46
C HIS A 48 16.04 7.30 1.05
N MET A 49 15.35 8.42 1.28
CA MET A 49 15.91 9.76 1.06
C MET A 49 17.14 10.01 1.93
N ALA A 50 17.08 9.64 3.21
CA ALA A 50 18.22 9.77 4.12
C ALA A 50 19.41 8.89 3.69
N LEU A 51 19.14 7.65 3.27
CA LEU A 51 20.16 6.73 2.78
C LEU A 51 20.81 7.22 1.49
N ILE A 52 20.03 7.69 0.51
CA ILE A 52 20.56 8.26 -0.74
C ILE A 52 21.47 9.44 -0.46
N LEU A 53 21.05 10.36 0.42
CA LEU A 53 21.87 11.51 0.81
C LEU A 53 23.19 11.05 1.45
N ALA A 54 23.13 10.07 2.36
CA ALA A 54 24.33 9.51 2.99
C ALA A 54 25.29 8.90 1.96
N PHE A 55 24.79 8.06 1.04
CA PHE A 55 25.62 7.50 -0.03
C PHE A 55 26.21 8.57 -0.95
N ALA A 56 25.42 9.57 -1.34
CA ALA A 56 25.90 10.65 -2.19
C ALA A 56 27.06 11.43 -1.55
N ILE A 57 26.98 11.71 -0.25
CA ILE A 57 28.07 12.35 0.51
C ILE A 57 29.29 11.43 0.59
N LEU A 58 29.12 10.17 0.97
CA LEU A 58 30.22 9.20 1.09
C LEU A 58 30.96 8.97 -0.24
N LEU A 59 30.24 8.97 -1.37
CA LEU A 59 30.81 8.90 -2.71
C LEU A 59 31.54 10.19 -3.10
N LYS A 60 30.98 11.35 -2.76
CA LYS A 60 31.59 12.66 -3.06
C LYS A 60 32.93 12.83 -2.31
N GLU A 61 32.96 12.46 -1.04
CA GLU A 61 34.15 12.56 -0.17
C GLU A 61 35.13 11.39 -0.36
N GLN A 62 34.89 10.50 -1.33
CA GLN A 62 35.74 9.34 -1.67
C GLN A 62 36.06 8.43 -0.47
N VAL A 63 35.15 8.36 0.50
CA VAL A 63 35.30 7.52 1.71
C VAL A 63 35.19 6.04 1.35
N ILE A 64 34.35 5.72 0.36
CA ILE A 64 34.10 4.35 -0.11
C ILE A 64 35.02 4.05 -1.29
N GLN A 65 35.81 2.98 -1.15
CA GLN A 65 36.67 2.46 -2.22
C GLN A 65 35.88 1.51 -3.14
N PRO A 66 36.18 1.44 -4.45
CA PRO A 66 35.47 0.64 -5.45
C PRO A 66 35.82 -0.86 -5.34
N THR A 67 35.53 -1.46 -4.19
CA THR A 67 35.75 -2.88 -3.92
C THR A 67 34.43 -3.64 -3.97
N LEU A 68 34.47 -4.94 -4.25
CA LEU A 68 33.27 -5.79 -4.19
C LEU A 68 32.55 -5.70 -2.84
N LEU A 69 33.29 -5.50 -1.73
CA LEU A 69 32.69 -5.32 -0.41
C LEU A 69 31.84 -4.05 -0.32
N ALA A 70 32.16 -3.01 -1.10
CA ALA A 70 31.39 -1.77 -1.16
C ALA A 70 30.00 -1.95 -1.79
N LEU A 71 29.72 -3.08 -2.46
CA LEU A 71 28.38 -3.41 -2.95
C LEU A 71 27.43 -3.91 -1.86
N THR A 72 27.94 -4.36 -0.71
CA THR A 72 27.12 -4.88 0.39
C THR A 72 26.00 -3.94 0.85
N PRO A 73 26.23 -2.62 1.08
CA PRO A 73 25.15 -1.70 1.40
C PRO A 73 24.12 -1.55 0.29
N PHE A 74 24.54 -1.60 -0.98
CA PHE A 74 23.63 -1.52 -2.13
C PHE A 74 22.69 -2.73 -2.19
N ILE A 75 23.20 -3.93 -1.92
CA ILE A 75 22.38 -5.13 -1.81
C ILE A 75 21.34 -4.98 -0.67
N ALA A 76 21.76 -4.46 0.48
CA ALA A 76 20.87 -4.25 1.63
C ALA A 76 19.72 -3.28 1.30
N VAL A 77 19.99 -2.16 0.62
CA VAL A 77 18.94 -1.19 0.26
C VAL A 77 18.02 -1.70 -0.85
N ILE A 78 18.52 -2.52 -1.79
CA ILE A 78 17.67 -3.19 -2.78
C ILE A 78 16.72 -4.19 -2.11
N LEU A 79 17.21 -4.96 -1.13
CA LEU A 79 16.34 -5.83 -0.32
C LEU A 79 15.31 -5.01 0.46
N LEU A 80 15.68 -3.84 0.98
CA LEU A 80 14.76 -2.93 1.65
C LEU A 80 13.68 -2.40 0.70
N CYS A 81 14.03 -2.04 -0.55
CA CYS A 81 13.04 -1.68 -1.59
C CYS A 81 12.08 -2.84 -1.87
N PHE A 82 12.57 -4.08 -1.91
CA PHE A 82 11.70 -5.26 -2.08
C PHE A 82 10.74 -5.45 -0.89
N VAL A 83 11.24 -5.28 0.34
CA VAL A 83 10.41 -5.33 1.57
C VAL A 83 9.32 -4.25 1.53
N TRP A 84 9.69 -3.02 1.17
CA TRP A 84 8.73 -1.92 1.00
C TRP A 84 7.64 -2.29 -0.01
N TRP A 85 8.04 -2.74 -1.20
CA TRP A 85 7.12 -3.17 -2.25
C TRP A 85 6.15 -4.27 -1.77
N ARG A 86 6.66 -5.27 -1.03
CA ARG A 86 5.84 -6.34 -0.44
C ARG A 86 4.82 -5.81 0.55
N ILE A 87 5.21 -4.88 1.42
CA ILE A 87 4.33 -4.28 2.43
C ILE A 87 3.19 -3.50 1.76
N VAL A 88 3.50 -2.64 0.79
CA VAL A 88 2.48 -1.87 0.05
C VAL A 88 1.51 -2.78 -0.69
N ARG A 89 2.04 -3.82 -1.36
CA ARG A 89 1.22 -4.82 -2.04
C ARG A 89 0.29 -5.55 -1.08
N SER A 90 0.78 -5.92 0.11
CA SER A 90 -0.02 -6.58 1.15
C SER A 90 -1.19 -5.69 1.61
N TYR A 91 -0.92 -4.41 1.90
CA TYR A 91 -1.98 -3.46 2.27
C TYR A 91 -3.02 -3.28 1.16
N ARG A 92 -2.60 -3.25 -0.11
CA ARG A 92 -3.52 -3.19 -1.24
C ARG A 92 -4.43 -4.42 -1.30
N GLN A 93 -3.86 -5.62 -1.21
CA GLN A 93 -4.62 -6.87 -1.24
C GLN A 93 -5.62 -6.95 -0.08
N LEU A 94 -5.19 -6.56 1.13
CA LEU A 94 -6.06 -6.52 2.29
C LEU A 94 -7.21 -5.52 2.09
N ASN A 95 -6.92 -4.32 1.58
CA ASN A 95 -7.93 -3.30 1.35
C ASN A 95 -8.96 -3.75 0.30
N SER A 96 -8.51 -4.34 -0.82
CA SER A 96 -9.39 -4.90 -1.83
C SER A 96 -10.30 -5.98 -1.25
N GLY A 97 -9.76 -6.91 -0.45
CA GLY A 97 -10.56 -7.95 0.19
C GLY A 97 -11.60 -7.39 1.17
N LYS A 98 -11.25 -6.36 1.95
CA LYS A 98 -12.19 -5.71 2.87
C LYS A 98 -13.28 -4.94 2.15
N TYR A 99 -12.95 -4.27 1.06
CA TYR A 99 -13.91 -3.56 0.25
C TYR A 99 -15.00 -4.50 -0.29
N GLN A 100 -14.63 -5.70 -0.74
CA GLN A 100 -15.60 -6.72 -1.16
C GLN A 100 -16.55 -7.15 -0.04
N VAL A 101 -16.08 -7.17 1.22
CA VAL A 101 -16.93 -7.43 2.38
C VAL A 101 -17.89 -6.26 2.64
N VAL A 102 -17.44 -5.02 2.47
CA VAL A 102 -18.30 -3.82 2.57
C VAL A 102 -19.44 -3.90 1.55
N LEU A 103 -19.13 -4.09 0.28
CA LEU A 103 -20.15 -4.20 -0.79
C LEU A 103 -21.15 -5.32 -0.52
N ALA A 104 -20.67 -6.47 -0.07
CA ALA A 104 -21.55 -7.59 0.27
C ALA A 104 -22.42 -7.33 1.52
N LEU A 105 -21.96 -6.53 2.47
CA LEU A 105 -22.78 -6.07 3.60
C LEU A 105 -23.85 -5.07 3.14
N GLU A 106 -23.52 -4.18 2.21
CA GLU A 106 -24.45 -3.18 1.65
C GLU A 106 -25.64 -3.81 0.95
N GLN A 107 -25.49 -5.01 0.35
CA GLN A 107 -26.62 -5.76 -0.24
C GLN A 107 -27.75 -6.08 0.75
N MET A 108 -27.49 -5.99 2.05
CA MET A 108 -28.47 -6.25 3.12
C MET A 108 -28.96 -4.96 3.79
N LEU A 109 -28.48 -3.81 3.35
CA LEU A 109 -28.82 -2.49 3.88
C LEU A 109 -29.71 -1.72 2.89
N PRO A 110 -30.48 -0.73 3.36
CA PRO A 110 -31.40 0.02 2.50
C PRO A 110 -30.69 0.95 1.50
N VAL A 111 -29.40 1.24 1.71
CA VAL A 111 -28.59 2.13 0.86
C VAL A 111 -27.19 1.55 0.74
N ALA A 112 -26.61 1.60 -0.47
CA ALA A 112 -25.29 1.07 -0.80
C ALA A 112 -24.34 2.17 -1.30
N PRO A 113 -23.91 3.10 -0.44
CA PRO A 113 -23.07 4.24 -0.86
C PRO A 113 -21.72 3.81 -1.45
N TYR A 114 -21.08 2.74 -0.96
CA TYR A 114 -19.80 2.30 -1.52
C TYR A 114 -19.95 1.62 -2.88
N ASP A 115 -21.04 0.88 -3.11
CA ASP A 115 -21.34 0.30 -4.42
C ASP A 115 -21.59 1.38 -5.48
N GLU A 116 -22.41 2.39 -5.13
CA GLU A 116 -22.64 3.55 -6.00
C GLU A 116 -21.37 4.37 -6.24
N GLU A 117 -20.53 4.57 -5.22
CA GLU A 117 -19.22 5.21 -5.37
C GLU A 117 -18.33 4.43 -6.35
N TRP A 118 -18.28 3.10 -6.23
CA TRP A 118 -17.52 2.26 -7.15
C TRP A 118 -18.00 2.41 -8.59
N GLY A 119 -19.32 2.41 -8.80
CA GLY A 119 -19.94 2.61 -10.10
C GLY A 119 -19.64 3.97 -10.70
N ALA A 120 -19.74 5.03 -9.89
CA ALA A 120 -19.43 6.40 -10.28
C ALA A 120 -17.95 6.57 -10.70
N LEU A 121 -17.03 5.87 -10.02
CA LEU A 121 -15.61 5.81 -10.35
C LEU A 121 -15.29 4.89 -11.54
N GLY A 122 -16.31 4.31 -12.20
CA GLY A 122 -16.14 3.47 -13.38
C GLY A 122 -15.65 2.06 -13.08
N GLY A 123 -15.95 1.52 -11.90
CA GLY A 123 -15.68 0.14 -11.53
C GLY A 123 -14.20 -0.24 -11.48
N GLY A 124 -13.30 0.75 -11.49
CA GLY A 124 -11.85 0.55 -11.59
C GLY A 124 -11.34 0.22 -12.99
N GLU A 125 -12.21 0.21 -14.02
CA GLU A 125 -11.85 -0.05 -15.42
C GLU A 125 -11.67 1.23 -16.23
N ASP A 126 -12.42 2.28 -15.90
CA ASP A 126 -12.34 3.56 -16.61
C ASP A 126 -11.27 4.49 -16.01
N HIS A 127 -10.06 4.38 -16.57
CA HIS A 127 -8.92 5.22 -16.19
C HIS A 127 -9.14 6.72 -16.43
N LYS A 128 -10.16 7.12 -17.21
CA LYS A 128 -10.51 8.55 -17.38
C LYS A 128 -11.35 9.08 -16.21
N LYS A 129 -12.12 8.21 -15.54
CA LYS A 129 -12.94 8.57 -14.38
C LYS A 129 -12.16 8.53 -13.08
N TYR A 130 -11.33 7.51 -12.91
CA TYR A 130 -10.52 7.36 -11.71
C TYR A 130 -9.17 6.74 -12.02
N LEU A 131 -8.10 7.43 -11.63
CA LEU A 131 -6.75 6.90 -11.66
C LEU A 131 -6.37 6.45 -10.25
N PRO A 132 -6.30 5.13 -9.99
CA PRO A 132 -5.98 4.65 -8.66
C PRO A 132 -4.58 5.12 -8.26
N PHE A 133 -4.48 5.86 -7.16
CA PHE A 133 -3.23 6.33 -6.58
C PHE A 133 -2.23 5.18 -6.31
N THR A 134 -2.75 3.95 -6.18
CA THR A 134 -2.00 2.72 -5.97
C THR A 134 -1.04 2.37 -7.11
N HIS A 135 -1.25 2.90 -8.32
CA HIS A 135 -0.31 2.71 -9.41
C HIS A 135 1.02 3.42 -9.13
N VAL A 136 0.97 4.67 -8.65
CA VAL A 136 2.16 5.47 -8.33
C VAL A 136 2.92 4.85 -7.16
N GLU A 137 2.21 4.48 -6.08
CA GLU A 137 2.83 3.89 -4.88
C GLU A 137 3.56 2.57 -5.15
N HIS A 138 3.14 1.81 -6.16
CA HIS A 138 3.77 0.55 -6.52
C HIS A 138 5.13 0.74 -7.20
N TRP A 139 5.31 1.85 -7.92
CA TRP A 139 6.53 2.16 -8.66
C TRP A 139 7.57 2.89 -7.82
N THR A 140 7.17 3.54 -6.71
CA THR A 140 8.09 4.27 -5.84
C THR A 140 9.31 3.43 -5.39
N PRO A 141 9.16 2.19 -4.90
CA PRO A 141 10.31 1.36 -4.54
C PRO A 141 11.23 1.05 -5.72
N VAL A 142 10.67 0.92 -6.93
CA VAL A 142 11.43 0.67 -8.16
C VAL A 142 12.30 1.88 -8.52
N TYR A 143 11.74 3.10 -8.44
CA TYR A 143 12.51 4.33 -8.70
C TYR A 143 13.67 4.48 -7.72
N PHE A 144 13.46 4.20 -6.43
CA PHE A 144 14.56 4.19 -5.45
C PHE A 144 15.59 3.10 -5.75
N GLY A 145 15.14 1.90 -6.15
CA GLY A 145 16.03 0.83 -6.60
C GLY A 145 16.93 1.26 -7.77
N LEU A 146 16.37 1.93 -8.78
CA LEU A 146 17.12 2.47 -9.91
C LEU A 146 18.15 3.52 -9.46
N LEU A 147 17.80 4.40 -8.52
CA LEU A 147 18.74 5.38 -7.97
C LEU A 147 19.93 4.69 -7.26
N TYR A 148 19.71 3.60 -6.53
CA TYR A 148 20.79 2.84 -5.92
C TYR A 148 21.69 2.15 -6.95
N VAL A 149 21.13 1.63 -8.04
CA VAL A 149 21.91 1.08 -9.15
C VAL A 149 22.78 2.17 -9.78
N LEU A 150 22.24 3.36 -10.03
CA LEU A 150 23.00 4.49 -10.56
C LEU A 150 24.14 4.93 -9.60
N LEU A 151 23.89 4.99 -8.30
CA LEU A 151 24.91 5.30 -7.30
C LEU A 151 26.01 4.22 -7.26
N ALA A 152 25.64 2.95 -7.38
CA ALA A 152 26.61 1.85 -7.47
C ALA A 152 27.45 1.97 -8.75
N CYS A 153 26.84 2.23 -9.91
CA CYS A 153 27.58 2.46 -11.16
C CYS A 153 28.53 3.66 -11.05
N ALA A 154 28.09 4.76 -10.43
CA ALA A 154 28.90 5.95 -10.23
C ALA A 154 30.15 5.69 -9.35
N LEU A 155 30.05 4.80 -8.37
CA LEU A 155 31.18 4.38 -7.53
C LEU A 155 32.29 3.73 -8.38
N TYR A 156 31.94 2.83 -9.30
CA TYR A 156 32.90 2.10 -10.13
C TYR A 156 33.35 2.85 -11.39
N TYR A 157 32.61 3.89 -11.81
CA TYR A 157 33.04 4.73 -12.93
C TYR A 157 34.10 5.77 -12.51
N LYS A 158 34.07 6.21 -11.24
CA LYS A 158 34.99 7.22 -10.71
C LYS A 158 36.22 6.66 -9.99
N GLY A 159 36.21 5.38 -9.62
CA GLY A 159 37.31 4.71 -8.94
C GLY A 159 38.12 3.86 -9.90
#